data_AF-Q4ZHR0-F1
#
_entry.id   AF-Q4ZHR0-F1
#
_cell.length_a   1.000
_cell.length_b   1.000
_cell.length_c   1.000
_cell.angle_alpha   90.00
_cell.angle_beta   90.00
_cell.angle_gamma   90.00
#
_symmetry.space_group_name_H-M   'P 1'
#
loop_
_entity.id
_entity.type
_entity.pdbx_description
1 polymer ?
#
loop_
_entity_poly.entity_id
_entity_poly.type
_entity_poly.pdbx_seq_one_letter_code
_entity_poly.pdbx_strand_id
1 'polypeptide(L)'
;IKSDDKYDLAILSEYAIDKLIQDELIERIDYKKLEKSDNYNWQYNDQYEGIKEKLPKKFSDYAVPYFWGKVVLIYNKYNKQEINETEIKDKGFKILDKPNLKIALCNNPRDGLMVGLKATRGTIEKPTEKELENAKKWLLELKEKNPNVAFINDQLIDRMSQKGKEYYDVVVAYSGDA
;
A
#
# COMPACT_ATOMS: atom_id res chain seq x y z
N ILE A 1 18.18 -2.68 12.17
CA ILE A 1 17.63 -1.72 13.14
C ILE A 1 18.06 -2.23 14.50
N LYS A 2 19.11 -1.64 15.06
CA LYS A 2 19.49 -1.76 16.47
C LYS A 2 19.71 -0.31 16.91
N SER A 3 18.62 0.41 17.13
CA SER A 3 18.70 1.59 17.98
C SER A 3 18.36 1.12 19.40
N ASP A 4 18.98 1.74 20.41
CA ASP A 4 18.69 1.48 21.82
C ASP A 4 17.35 2.10 22.25
N ASP A 5 16.54 2.56 21.29
CA ASP A 5 15.25 3.17 21.53
C ASP A 5 14.24 2.11 22.01
N LYS A 6 13.55 2.44 23.08
CA LYS A 6 12.49 1.61 23.66
C LYS A 6 11.15 2.27 23.36
N TYR A 7 10.21 1.47 22.88
CA TYR A 7 8.86 1.91 22.55
C TYR A 7 7.85 1.07 23.34
N ASP A 8 6.89 1.72 23.98
CA ASP A 8 5.79 1.03 24.68
C ASP A 8 4.71 0.56 23.68
N LEU A 9 4.55 1.29 22.57
CA LEU A 9 3.57 1.01 21.52
C LEU A 9 4.14 1.40 20.15
N ALA A 10 3.87 0.59 19.13
CA ALA A 10 4.20 0.88 17.75
C ALA A 10 2.98 0.62 16.85
N ILE A 11 2.78 1.49 15.86
CA ILE A 11 1.78 1.29 14.80
C ILE A 11 2.52 0.73 13.59
N LEU A 12 2.30 -0.55 13.32
CA LEU A 12 3.08 -1.33 12.36
C LEU A 12 2.22 -1.84 11.22
N SER A 13 2.83 -1.95 10.05
CA SER A 13 2.26 -2.68 8.93
C SER A 13 2.30 -4.20 9.18
N GLU A 14 1.43 -4.95 8.49
CA GLU A 14 1.35 -6.42 8.62
C GLU A 14 2.69 -7.13 8.43
N TYR A 15 3.49 -6.72 7.45
CA TYR A 15 4.80 -7.32 7.19
C TYR A 15 5.82 -7.00 8.28
N ALA A 16 5.71 -5.82 8.91
CA ALA A 16 6.58 -5.46 10.02
C ALA A 16 6.22 -6.26 11.27
N ILE A 17 4.92 -6.46 11.53
CA ILE A 17 4.43 -7.34 12.61
C ILE A 17 4.99 -8.76 12.39
N ASP A 18 4.85 -9.32 11.19
CA ASP A 18 5.35 -10.68 10.92
C ASP A 18 6.86 -10.81 11.20
N LYS A 19 7.64 -9.85 10.71
CA LYS A 19 9.08 -9.84 10.93
C LYS A 19 9.44 -9.74 12.41
N LEU A 20 8.80 -8.85 13.16
CA LEU A 20 9.12 -8.67 14.58
C LEU A 20 8.65 -9.86 15.43
N ILE A 21 7.61 -10.59 15.03
CA ILE A 21 7.25 -11.88 15.66
C ILE A 21 8.38 -12.90 15.44
N GLN A 22 8.91 -12.99 14.22
CA GLN A 22 10.00 -13.93 13.89
C GLN A 22 11.32 -13.57 14.57
N ASP A 23 11.59 -12.28 14.71
CA ASP A 23 12.79 -11.75 15.38
C ASP A 23 12.63 -11.72 16.92
N GLU A 24 11.47 -12.12 17.46
CA GLU A 24 11.14 -12.09 18.90
C GLU A 24 11.26 -10.68 19.53
N LEU A 25 10.88 -9.64 18.78
CA LEU A 25 11.04 -8.23 19.14
C LEU A 25 9.73 -7.52 19.57
N ILE A 26 8.61 -8.23 19.62
CA ILE A 26 7.33 -7.69 20.15
C ILE A 26 6.69 -8.67 21.14
N GLU A 27 6.05 -8.11 22.16
CA GLU A 27 5.40 -8.89 23.21
C GLU A 27 3.96 -9.25 22.86
N ARG A 28 3.43 -10.29 23.51
CA ARG A 28 2.02 -10.65 23.40
C ARG A 28 1.15 -9.65 24.15
N ILE A 29 0.01 -9.33 23.57
CA ILE A 29 -0.99 -8.45 24.18
C ILE A 29 -1.77 -9.22 25.23
N ASP A 30 -1.79 -8.70 26.46
CA ASP A 30 -2.71 -9.18 27.50
C ASP A 30 -4.10 -8.56 27.28
N TYR A 31 -4.92 -9.21 26.47
CA TYR A 31 -6.28 -8.76 26.13
C TYR A 31 -7.21 -8.58 27.34
N LYS A 32 -6.87 -9.13 28.52
CA LYS A 32 -7.65 -8.91 29.75
C LYS A 32 -7.47 -7.50 30.31
N LYS A 33 -6.36 -6.84 29.98
CA LYS A 33 -6.04 -5.48 30.41
C LYS A 33 -6.55 -4.40 29.46
N LEU A 34 -7.04 -4.79 28.28
CA LEU A 34 -7.67 -3.84 27.36
C LEU A 34 -9.03 -3.44 27.92
N GLU A 35 -9.19 -2.16 28.26
CA GLU A 35 -10.45 -1.62 28.73
C GLU A 35 -11.52 -1.74 27.63
N LYS A 36 -12.64 -2.37 27.98
CA LYS A 36 -13.83 -2.37 27.14
C LYS A 36 -14.63 -1.11 27.48
N SER A 37 -14.54 -0.11 26.62
CA SER A 37 -15.39 1.07 26.71
C SER A 37 -16.69 0.80 25.94
N ASP A 38 -17.84 0.96 26.58
CA ASP A 38 -19.16 0.85 25.93
C ASP A 38 -19.34 1.84 24.77
N ASN A 39 -18.59 2.96 24.77
CA ASN A 39 -18.56 3.93 23.67
C ASN A 39 -17.67 3.52 22.48
N TYR A 40 -16.78 2.54 22.67
CA TYR A 40 -15.78 2.12 21.69
C TYR A 40 -15.66 0.60 21.70
N ASN A 41 -16.75 -0.09 21.35
CA ASN A 41 -16.75 -1.53 21.11
C ASN A 41 -16.11 -1.86 19.74
N TRP A 42 -14.86 -1.43 19.53
CA TRP A 42 -14.11 -1.62 18.29
C TRP A 42 -14.01 -3.10 17.92
N GLN A 43 -13.87 -3.97 18.92
CA GLN A 43 -13.84 -5.43 18.79
C GLN A 43 -15.19 -6.11 18.46
N TYR A 44 -16.28 -5.34 18.39
CA TYR A 44 -17.62 -5.85 18.05
C TYR A 44 -18.21 -5.13 16.82
N ASN A 45 -17.42 -4.33 16.11
CA ASN A 45 -17.83 -3.81 14.81
C ASN A 45 -17.60 -4.89 13.74
N ASP A 46 -18.62 -5.17 12.93
CA ASP A 46 -18.54 -6.14 11.81
C ASP A 46 -17.33 -5.88 10.89
N GLN A 47 -16.93 -4.62 10.73
CA GLN A 47 -15.74 -4.26 9.95
C GLN A 47 -14.45 -4.74 10.60
N TYR A 48 -14.35 -4.65 11.92
CA TYR A 48 -13.17 -5.11 12.66
C TYR A 48 -13.05 -6.63 12.57
N GLU A 49 -14.12 -7.37 12.84
CA GLU A 49 -14.09 -8.83 12.74
C GLU A 49 -13.77 -9.28 11.30
N GLY A 50 -14.37 -8.64 10.28
CA GLY A 50 -14.07 -8.94 8.88
C GLY A 50 -12.63 -8.62 8.45
N ILE A 51 -11.92 -7.70 9.11
CA ILE A 51 -10.50 -7.44 8.87
C ILE A 51 -9.63 -8.41 9.64
N LYS A 52 -9.93 -8.64 10.92
CA LYS A 52 -9.23 -9.59 11.78
C LYS A 52 -9.22 -11.00 11.19
N GLU A 53 -10.30 -11.44 10.55
CA GLU A 53 -10.37 -12.74 9.87
C GLU A 53 -9.44 -12.85 8.65
N LYS A 54 -9.12 -11.73 8.00
CA LYS A 54 -8.21 -11.67 6.85
C LYS A 54 -6.75 -11.62 7.25
N LEU A 55 -6.45 -11.21 8.49
CA LEU A 55 -5.09 -11.16 8.98
C LEU A 55 -4.56 -12.57 9.29
N PRO A 56 -3.24 -12.80 9.13
CA PRO A 56 -2.62 -14.02 9.61
C PRO A 56 -2.96 -14.28 11.08
N LYS A 57 -3.51 -15.47 11.38
CA LYS A 57 -3.94 -15.83 12.76
C LYS A 57 -2.88 -15.58 13.82
N LYS A 58 -1.60 -15.77 13.48
CA LYS A 58 -0.47 -15.49 14.39
C LYS A 58 -0.43 -14.05 14.90
N PHE A 59 -1.05 -13.09 14.23
CA PHE A 59 -1.09 -11.69 14.66
C PHE A 59 -2.06 -11.44 15.81
N SER A 60 -3.05 -12.32 16.03
CA SER A 60 -4.09 -12.10 17.05
C SER A 60 -3.58 -12.06 18.47
N ASP A 61 -2.35 -12.53 18.72
CA ASP A 61 -1.73 -12.51 20.04
C ASP A 61 -0.82 -11.29 20.24
N TYR A 62 -0.49 -10.55 19.17
CA TYR A 62 0.56 -9.52 19.17
C TYR A 62 0.08 -8.16 18.67
N ALA A 63 -1.06 -8.09 17.97
CA ALA A 63 -1.49 -6.88 17.30
C ALA A 63 -2.99 -6.66 17.38
N VAL A 64 -3.39 -5.38 17.38
CA VAL A 64 -4.76 -4.93 17.25
C VAL A 64 -4.87 -4.13 15.95
N PRO A 65 -5.77 -4.50 15.01
CA PRO A 65 -6.06 -3.70 13.83
C PRO A 65 -6.39 -2.24 14.19
N TYR A 66 -5.66 -1.30 13.59
CA TYR A 66 -5.85 0.14 13.82
C TYR A 66 -6.44 0.85 12.60
N PHE A 67 -5.73 0.80 11.46
CA PHE A 67 -6.24 1.26 10.16
C PHE A 67 -6.11 0.15 9.11
N TRP A 68 -7.03 0.15 8.15
CA TRP A 68 -7.00 -0.72 6.98
C TRP A 68 -7.44 0.06 5.75
N GLY A 69 -6.96 -0.36 4.58
CA GLY A 69 -7.21 0.34 3.35
C GLY A 69 -6.79 -0.44 2.12
N LYS A 70 -6.83 0.23 0.98
CA LYS A 70 -6.39 -0.33 -0.30
C LYS A 70 -5.24 0.52 -0.83
N VAL A 71 -4.40 -0.09 -1.65
CA VAL A 71 -3.57 0.67 -2.58
C VAL A 71 -4.44 1.03 -3.78
N VAL A 72 -4.47 2.31 -4.14
CA VAL A 72 -5.34 2.88 -5.16
C VAL A 72 -4.54 3.64 -6.21
N LEU A 73 -5.18 3.86 -7.36
CA LEU A 73 -4.70 4.79 -8.39
C LEU A 73 -5.48 6.10 -8.24
N ILE A 74 -4.76 7.17 -7.90
CA ILE A 74 -5.27 8.54 -7.94
C ILE A 74 -4.89 9.12 -9.30
N TYR A 75 -5.82 9.71 -10.02
CA TYR A 75 -5.57 10.24 -11.36
C TYR A 75 -6.15 11.64 -11.56
N ASN A 76 -5.44 12.45 -12.34
CA ASN A 76 -5.91 13.78 -12.69
C ASN A 76 -6.96 13.71 -13.82
N LYS A 77 -8.22 13.99 -13.48
CA LYS A 77 -9.36 14.04 -14.42
C LYS A 77 -9.27 15.19 -15.44
N TYR A 78 -8.46 16.21 -15.16
CA TYR A 78 -8.27 17.38 -16.01
C TYR A 78 -7.00 17.30 -16.86
N ASN A 79 -6.32 16.14 -16.86
CA ASN A 79 -5.11 15.94 -17.64
C ASN A 79 -5.40 15.92 -19.16
N LYS A 80 -4.47 16.48 -19.92
CA LYS A 80 -4.40 16.46 -21.39
C LYS A 80 -4.33 15.06 -22.00
N GLN A 81 -3.91 14.03 -21.24
CA GLN A 81 -3.83 12.64 -21.72
C GLN A 81 -5.17 11.88 -21.64
N GLU A 82 -6.26 12.57 -21.24
CA GLU A 82 -7.64 12.06 -21.19
C GLU A 82 -7.78 10.68 -20.53
N ILE A 83 -7.19 10.52 -19.35
CA ILE A 83 -7.41 9.30 -18.56
C ILE A 83 -8.85 9.34 -18.02
N ASN A 84 -9.68 8.39 -18.45
CA ASN A 84 -11.04 8.24 -17.96
C ASN A 84 -11.19 6.99 -17.08
N GLU A 85 -12.28 6.98 -16.30
CA GLU A 85 -12.54 5.94 -15.31
C GLU A 85 -12.72 4.55 -15.94
N THR A 86 -13.31 4.47 -17.14
CA THR A 86 -13.50 3.21 -17.88
C THR A 86 -12.16 2.58 -18.25
N GLU A 87 -11.22 3.39 -18.74
CA GLU A 87 -9.87 2.93 -19.09
C GLU A 87 -9.11 2.39 -17.87
N ILE A 88 -9.24 3.07 -16.72
CA ILE A 88 -8.63 2.62 -15.46
C ILE A 88 -9.24 1.29 -15.00
N LYS A 89 -10.57 1.15 -15.06
CA LYS A 89 -11.26 -0.09 -14.66
C LYS A 89 -10.86 -1.29 -15.53
N ASP A 90 -10.71 -1.07 -16.83
CA ASP A 90 -10.31 -2.12 -17.79
C ASP A 90 -8.84 -2.52 -17.62
N LYS A 91 -7.93 -1.53 -17.58
CA LYS A 91 -6.47 -1.79 -17.56
C LYS A 91 -5.92 -2.06 -16.16
N GLY A 92 -6.57 -1.55 -15.11
CA GLY A 92 -6.02 -1.53 -13.76
C GLY A 92 -4.64 -0.88 -13.74
N PHE A 93 -3.68 -1.51 -13.06
CA PHE A 93 -2.29 -1.03 -12.97
C PHE A 93 -1.54 -0.99 -14.31
N LYS A 94 -2.01 -1.68 -15.36
CA LYS A 94 -1.41 -1.57 -16.70
C LYS A 94 -1.63 -0.19 -17.33
N ILE A 95 -2.52 0.65 -16.79
CA ILE A 95 -2.70 2.03 -17.26
C ILE A 95 -1.39 2.83 -17.19
N LEU A 96 -0.48 2.48 -16.28
CA LEU A 96 0.81 3.14 -16.10
C LEU A 96 1.73 3.01 -17.33
N ASP A 97 1.52 2.00 -18.19
CA ASP A 97 2.27 1.84 -19.46
C ASP A 97 1.77 2.78 -20.57
N LYS A 98 0.72 3.58 -20.31
CA LYS A 98 0.26 4.61 -21.25
C LYS A 98 1.38 5.65 -21.44
N PRO A 99 1.75 5.99 -22.69
CA PRO A 99 2.89 6.86 -22.95
C PRO A 99 2.66 8.28 -22.43
N ASN A 100 3.76 8.97 -22.11
CA ASN A 100 3.82 10.38 -21.69
C ASN A 100 3.10 10.72 -20.38
N LEU A 101 2.71 9.73 -19.56
CA LEU A 101 2.19 9.99 -18.23
C LEU A 101 3.29 10.42 -17.26
N LYS A 102 3.05 11.47 -16.49
CA LYS A 102 3.80 11.77 -15.27
C LYS A 102 3.29 10.87 -14.15
N ILE A 103 4.11 9.92 -13.73
CA ILE A 103 3.69 8.88 -12.78
C ILE A 103 4.48 9.04 -11.49
N ALA A 104 3.81 8.89 -10.35
CA ALA A 104 4.47 8.76 -9.07
C ALA A 104 4.13 7.43 -8.39
N LEU A 105 5.17 6.72 -7.97
CA LEU A 105 5.10 5.45 -7.26
C LEU A 105 5.74 5.61 -5.88
N CYS A 106 5.26 4.85 -4.89
CA CYS A 106 5.90 4.81 -3.57
C CYS A 106 7.35 4.31 -3.67
N ASN A 107 8.29 5.02 -3.05
CA ASN A 107 9.71 4.64 -3.03
C ASN A 107 10.04 3.62 -1.92
N ASN A 108 9.33 2.49 -1.95
CA ASN A 108 9.70 1.33 -1.15
C ASN A 108 9.59 0.04 -1.98
N PRO A 109 10.41 -0.99 -1.70
CA PRO A 109 10.46 -2.21 -2.52
C PRO A 109 9.12 -2.96 -2.57
N ARG A 110 8.38 -2.99 -1.46
CA ARG A 110 7.12 -3.73 -1.35
C ARG A 110 6.07 -3.14 -2.29
N ASP A 111 5.83 -1.84 -2.20
CA ASP A 111 4.82 -1.15 -3.00
C ASP A 111 5.25 -1.05 -4.46
N GLY A 112 6.54 -0.78 -4.72
CA GLY A 112 7.08 -0.79 -6.08
C GLY A 112 6.88 -2.14 -6.77
N LEU A 113 7.23 -3.24 -6.11
CA LEU A 113 7.07 -4.59 -6.67
C LEU A 113 5.60 -4.99 -6.82
N MET A 114 4.75 -4.59 -5.87
CA MET A 114 3.30 -4.80 -5.93
C MET A 114 2.69 -4.18 -7.19
N VAL A 115 3.17 -3.01 -7.64
CA VAL A 115 2.70 -2.39 -8.90
C VAL A 115 3.00 -3.31 -10.09
N GLY A 116 4.22 -3.83 -10.18
CA GLY A 116 4.62 -4.76 -11.25
C GLY A 116 3.83 -6.08 -11.21
N LEU A 117 3.62 -6.63 -10.01
CA LEU A 117 2.81 -7.84 -9.82
C LEU A 117 1.36 -7.60 -10.27
N LYS A 118 0.74 -6.48 -9.86
CA LYS A 118 -0.63 -6.15 -10.26
C LYS A 118 -0.74 -5.88 -11.76
N ALA A 119 0.23 -5.21 -12.37
CA ALA A 119 0.26 -4.98 -13.80
C ALA A 119 0.42 -6.28 -14.59
N THR A 120 1.19 -7.24 -14.09
CA THR A 120 1.42 -8.55 -14.73
C THR A 120 0.42 -9.64 -14.32
N ARG A 121 -0.56 -9.32 -13.47
CA ARG A 121 -1.57 -10.23 -12.89
C ARG A 121 -0.97 -11.33 -11.99
N GLY A 122 0.18 -11.07 -11.38
CA GLY A 122 0.78 -11.92 -10.37
C GLY A 122 0.12 -11.79 -8.99
N THR A 123 0.40 -12.76 -8.12
CA THR A 123 -0.05 -12.80 -6.72
C THR A 123 0.80 -11.90 -5.82
N ILE A 124 0.21 -11.26 -4.81
CA ILE A 124 0.93 -10.35 -3.90
C ILE A 124 1.44 -11.07 -2.65
N GLU A 125 0.64 -11.96 -2.07
CA GLU A 125 0.94 -12.57 -0.76
C GLU A 125 2.15 -13.51 -0.83
N LYS A 126 2.22 -14.33 -1.88
CA LYS A 126 3.28 -15.33 -2.11
C LYS A 126 3.60 -15.46 -3.60
N PRO A 127 4.17 -14.43 -4.24
CA PRO A 127 4.56 -14.51 -5.64
C PRO A 127 5.60 -15.60 -5.86
N THR A 128 5.45 -16.33 -6.96
CA THR A 128 6.46 -17.23 -7.48
C THR A 128 7.64 -16.44 -8.05
N GLU A 129 8.80 -17.08 -8.16
CA GLU A 129 9.99 -16.45 -8.75
C GLU A 129 9.75 -15.96 -10.19
N LYS A 130 8.93 -16.69 -10.96
CA LYS A 130 8.51 -16.26 -12.29
C LYS A 130 7.65 -14.99 -12.26
N GLU A 131 6.71 -14.88 -11.32
CA GLU A 131 5.90 -13.67 -11.15
C GLU A 131 6.76 -12.47 -10.73
N LEU A 132 7.74 -12.69 -9.86
CA LEU A 132 8.70 -11.68 -9.45
C LEU A 132 9.55 -11.17 -10.62
N GLU A 133 10.10 -12.08 -11.43
CA GLU A 133 10.89 -11.70 -12.61
C GLU A 133 10.04 -10.98 -13.66
N ASN A 134 8.80 -11.41 -13.89
CA ASN A 134 7.87 -10.71 -14.78
C ASN A 134 7.56 -9.28 -14.27
N ALA A 135 7.27 -9.13 -12.97
CA ALA A 135 6.99 -7.85 -12.36
C ALA A 135 8.19 -6.90 -12.45
N LYS A 136 9.40 -7.40 -12.14
CA LYS A 136 10.66 -6.66 -12.26
C LYS A 136 10.92 -6.21 -13.68
N LYS A 137 10.82 -7.12 -14.67
CA LYS A 137 10.98 -6.80 -16.08
C LYS A 137 10.01 -5.70 -16.51
N TRP A 138 8.74 -5.83 -16.14
CA TRP A 138 7.72 -4.84 -16.48
C TRP A 138 8.02 -3.45 -15.88
N LEU A 139 8.49 -3.39 -14.62
CA LEU A 139 8.86 -2.13 -13.97
C LEU A 139 10.08 -1.46 -14.63
N LEU A 140 11.07 -2.25 -15.04
CA LEU A 140 12.24 -1.75 -15.77
C LEU A 140 11.82 -1.18 -17.12
N GLU A 141 11.04 -1.93 -17.90
CA GLU A 141 10.52 -1.47 -19.19
C GLU A 141 9.67 -0.20 -19.05
N LEU A 142 8.83 -0.12 -18.01
CA LEU A 142 8.04 1.07 -17.72
C LEU A 142 8.94 2.29 -17.51
N LYS A 143 10.00 2.16 -16.71
CA LYS A 143 10.94 3.25 -16.43
C LYS A 143 11.80 3.62 -17.64
N GLU A 144 12.20 2.64 -18.45
CA GLU A 144 12.96 2.85 -19.69
C GLU A 144 12.13 3.61 -20.74
N LYS A 145 10.87 3.21 -20.94
CA LYS A 145 9.96 3.85 -21.90
C LYS A 145 9.47 5.22 -21.43
N ASN A 146 9.38 5.44 -20.12
CA ASN A 146 8.83 6.64 -19.54
C ASN A 146 9.76 7.26 -18.47
N PRO A 147 10.58 8.27 -18.84
CA PRO A 147 11.48 8.92 -17.89
C PRO A 147 10.73 9.67 -16.77
N ASN A 148 9.45 10.02 -16.98
CA ASN A 148 8.62 10.77 -16.03
C ASN A 148 8.04 9.92 -14.89
N VAL A 149 8.41 8.64 -14.79
CA VAL A 149 8.10 7.79 -13.63
C VAL A 149 9.01 8.16 -12.47
N ALA A 150 8.45 8.69 -11.39
CA ALA A 150 9.17 9.05 -10.17
C ALA A 150 8.85 8.09 -9.03
N PHE A 151 9.86 7.80 -8.20
CA PHE A 151 9.72 7.06 -6.95
C PHE A 151 9.83 8.06 -5.80
N ILE A 152 8.78 8.20 -4.99
CA ILE A 152 8.68 9.23 -3.93
C ILE A 152 8.10 8.60 -2.67
N ASN A 153 8.60 9.01 -1.49
CA ASN A 153 8.11 8.55 -0.20
C ASN A 153 6.92 9.41 0.26
N ASP A 154 7.18 10.67 0.60
CA ASP A 154 6.19 11.59 1.16
C ASP A 154 5.97 12.80 0.23
N GLN A 155 4.81 13.46 0.32
CA GLN A 155 4.32 14.58 -0.53
C GLN A 155 3.64 14.20 -1.85
N LEU A 156 3.27 12.93 -2.04
CA LEU A 156 2.56 12.50 -3.26
C LEU A 156 1.24 13.25 -3.45
N ILE A 157 0.44 13.34 -2.38
CA ILE A 157 -0.90 13.96 -2.41
C ILE A 157 -0.79 15.46 -2.47
N ASP A 158 0.17 16.08 -1.77
CA ASP A 158 0.38 17.53 -1.80
C ASP A 158 0.64 18.03 -3.22
N ARG A 159 1.32 17.22 -4.05
CA ARG A 159 1.59 17.51 -5.47
C ARG A 159 0.39 17.27 -6.39
N MET A 160 -0.69 16.70 -5.85
CA MET A 160 -1.95 16.40 -6.54
C MET A 160 -3.14 17.18 -5.98
N SER A 161 -2.99 17.87 -4.85
CA SER A 161 -4.11 18.46 -4.09
C SER A 161 -4.64 19.76 -4.71
N GLN A 162 -3.81 20.47 -5.48
CA GLN A 162 -4.20 21.73 -6.10
C GLN A 162 -4.93 21.49 -7.44
N LYS A 163 -6.24 21.71 -7.43
CA LYS A 163 -7.10 21.60 -8.61
C LYS A 163 -6.55 22.39 -9.80
N GLY A 164 -6.33 21.72 -10.93
CA GLY A 164 -5.83 22.30 -12.16
C GLY A 164 -4.32 22.62 -12.17
N LYS A 165 -3.60 22.22 -11.12
CA LYS A 165 -2.14 22.32 -11.00
C LYS A 165 -1.51 21.01 -10.53
N GLU A 166 -2.20 19.89 -10.73
CA GLU A 166 -1.71 18.57 -10.35
C GLU A 166 -0.43 18.28 -11.15
N TYR A 167 0.64 17.93 -10.44
CA TYR A 167 1.94 17.74 -11.06
C TYR A 167 2.06 16.37 -11.76
N TYR A 168 1.42 15.35 -11.18
CA TYR A 168 1.36 14.00 -11.74
C TYR A 168 0.02 13.76 -12.43
N ASP A 169 0.04 12.82 -13.37
CA ASP A 169 -1.14 12.36 -14.08
C ASP A 169 -1.77 11.18 -13.36
N VAL A 170 -0.93 10.29 -12.82
CA VAL A 170 -1.33 9.11 -12.04
C VAL A 170 -0.38 8.93 -10.86
N VAL A 171 -0.95 8.67 -9.69
CA VAL A 171 -0.23 8.37 -8.46
C VAL A 171 -0.74 7.05 -7.89
N VAL A 172 0.18 6.19 -7.45
CA VAL A 172 -0.14 5.02 -6.63
C VAL A 172 0.00 5.43 -5.17
N ALA A 173 -1.08 5.32 -4.39
CA ALA A 173 -1.12 5.75 -2.99
C ALA A 173 -1.98 4.82 -2.14
N TYR A 174 -1.96 4.98 -0.81
CA TYR A 174 -2.90 4.32 0.07
C TYR A 174 -4.28 5.01 0.01
N SER A 175 -5.35 4.32 0.39
CA SER A 175 -6.70 4.91 0.31
C SER A 175 -6.96 5.95 1.39
N GLY A 176 -6.22 5.91 2.51
CA GLY A 176 -6.30 6.95 3.55
C GLY A 176 -5.59 8.26 3.16
N ASP A 177 -4.77 8.20 2.12
CA ASP A 177 -4.09 9.35 1.51
C ASP A 177 -4.98 10.10 0.51
N ALA A 178 -6.03 9.45 0.01
CA ALA A 178 -6.83 9.90 -1.13
C ALA A 178 -8.02 10.78 -0.75
#